data_AF-A0A6J6YGM1-F1
#
_entry.id   AF-A0A6J6YGM1-F1
#
_cell.length_a   1.000
_cell.length_b   1.000
_cell.length_c   1.000
_cell.angle_alpha   90.00
_cell.angle_beta   90.00
_cell.angle_gamma   90.00
#
_symmetry.space_group_name_H-M   'P 1'
#
loop_
_entity.id
_entity.type
_entity.pdbx_description
1 polymer ?
#
loop_
_entity_poly.entity_id
_entity_poly.type
_entity_poly.pdbx_seq_one_letter_code
_entity_poly.pdbx_strand_id
1 'polypeptide(L)' 'MLLDEPTNNLDPASRQAVADALSTWKGTIVFVSHDAEFVEQLKPTKVLLMPDGQVDFFSPDWLELVSLA' A
#
# COMPACT_ATOMS: atom_id res chain seq x y z
N MET A 1 -3.76 11.40 3.92
CA MET A 1 -3.20 10.68 5.09
C MET A 1 -1.85 10.13 4.70
N LEU A 2 -0.90 10.11 5.63
CA LEU A 2 0.42 9.48 5.45
C LEU A 2 0.47 8.30 6.41
N LEU A 3 0.78 7.11 5.90
CA LEU A 3 0.87 5.87 6.67
C LEU A 3 2.23 5.25 6.44
N ASP A 4 2.92 4.87 7.53
CA ASP A 4 4.19 4.19 7.46
C ASP A 4 4.01 2.82 8.13
N GLU A 5 4.13 1.76 7.35
CA GLU A 5 3.94 0.37 7.77
C GLU A 5 2.63 0.11 8.55
N PRO A 6 1.45 0.44 7.97
CA PRO A 6 0.17 0.40 8.67
C PRO A 6 -0.31 -1.01 9.06
N THR A 7 0.29 -2.05 8.47
CA THR A 7 -0.02 -3.46 8.75
C THR A 7 0.79 -4.05 9.89
N ASN A 8 1.80 -3.32 10.39
CA ASN A 8 2.69 -3.84 11.43
C ASN A 8 1.93 -4.08 12.74
N ASN A 9 2.24 -5.19 13.42
CA ASN A 9 1.56 -5.65 14.65
C ASN A 9 0.05 -5.94 14.50
N LEU A 10 -0.49 -6.02 13.28
CA LEU A 10 -1.88 -6.39 13.05
C LEU A 10 -2.01 -7.88 12.74
N ASP A 11 -3.02 -8.52 13.33
CA ASP A 11 -3.44 -9.86 12.90
C ASP A 11 -4.09 -9.80 11.49
N PRO A 12 -4.24 -10.94 10.79
CA PRO A 12 -4.81 -10.96 9.44
C PRO A 12 -6.21 -10.31 9.34
N ALA A 13 -7.06 -10.49 10.35
CA ALA A 13 -8.42 -9.92 10.34
C ALA A 13 -8.39 -8.39 10.50
N SER A 14 -7.47 -7.89 11.32
CA SER A 14 -7.28 -6.45 11.55
C SER A 14 -6.69 -5.78 10.32
N ARG A 15 -5.75 -6.43 9.61
CA ARG A 15 -5.22 -5.92 8.34
C ARG A 15 -6.33 -5.74 7.30
N GLN A 16 -7.19 -6.75 7.15
CA GLN A 16 -8.35 -6.71 6.27
C GLN A 16 -9.29 -5.54 6.64
N ALA A 17 -9.62 -5.39 7.92
CA ALA A 17 -10.49 -4.32 8.40
C ALA A 17 -9.91 -2.92 8.13
N VAL A 18 -8.58 -2.75 8.30
CA VAL A 18 -7.89 -1.50 7.98
C VAL A 18 -7.92 -1.23 6.48
N ALA A 19 -7.62 -2.22 5.65
CA ALA A 19 -7.66 -2.06 4.20
C ALA A 19 -9.06 -1.70 3.71
N ASP A 20 -10.10 -2.34 4.24
CA ASP A 20 -11.50 -2.03 3.92
C ASP A 20 -11.86 -0.60 4.32
N ALA A 21 -11.49 -0.14 5.52
CA ALA A 21 -11.71 1.23 5.94
C ALA A 21 -11.00 2.24 5.02
N LEU A 22 -9.73 2.00 4.70
CA LEU A 22 -8.93 2.87 3.85
C LEU A 22 -9.43 2.90 2.39
N SER A 23 -9.99 1.80 1.88
CA SER A 23 -10.57 1.76 0.53
C SER A 23 -11.77 2.70 0.35
N THR A 24 -12.47 3.02 1.44
CA THR A 24 -13.62 3.95 1.43
C THR A 24 -13.22 5.41 1.70
N TRP A 25 -11.93 5.66 1.97
CA TRP A 25 -11.43 6.99 2.26
C TRP A 25 -11.55 7.89 1.02
N LYS A 26 -12.22 9.04 1.16
CA LYS A 26 -12.49 9.97 0.05
C LYS A 26 -11.32 10.88 -0.31
N GLY A 27 -10.29 10.92 0.52
CA GLY A 27 -9.11 11.75 0.29
C GLY A 27 -7.96 10.97 -0.33
N THR A 28 -6.80 11.62 -0.44
CA THR A 28 -5.57 10.94 -0.85
C THR A 28 -4.91 10.24 0.32
N ILE A 29 -4.44 9.03 0.09
CA ILE A 29 -3.57 8.27 0.99
C ILE A 29 -2.23 8.09 0.30
N VAL A 30 -1.15 8.32 1.05
CA VAL A 30 0.20 7.88 0.69
C VAL A 30 0.62 6.91 1.78
N PHE A 31 1.08 5.73 1.40
CA PHE A 31 1.46 4.69 2.35
C PHE A 31 2.74 3.99 1.91
N VAL A 32 3.46 3.45 2.89
CA VAL A 32 4.61 2.55 2.72
C VAL A 32 4.25 1.22 3.37
N SER A 33 4.47 0.11 2.66
CA SER A 33 4.13 -1.25 3.11
C SER A 33 5.01 -2.26 2.39
N HIS A 34 5.47 -3.27 3.11
CA HIS A 34 6.07 -4.50 2.56
C HIS A 34 5.04 -5.64 2.39
N ASP A 35 3.78 -5.41 2.77
CA ASP A 35 2.69 -6.38 2.60
C ASP A 35 2.03 -6.23 1.21
N ALA A 36 2.30 -7.18 0.31
CA ALA A 36 1.79 -7.17 -1.06
C ALA A 36 0.27 -7.39 -1.14
N GLU A 37 -0.31 -8.23 -0.28
CA GLU A 37 -1.77 -8.46 -0.24
C GLU A 37 -2.50 -7.17 0.16
N PHE A 38 -1.95 -6.44 1.14
CA PHE A 38 -2.48 -5.15 1.57
C PHE A 38 -2.40 -4.09 0.47
N VAL A 39 -1.28 -4.02 -0.25
CA VAL A 39 -1.09 -3.09 -1.39
C VAL A 39 -2.06 -3.42 -2.52
N GLU A 40 -2.22 -4.69 -2.87
CA GLU A 40 -3.15 -5.15 -3.90
C GLU A 40 -4.59 -4.79 -3.53
N GLN A 41 -4.98 -4.98 -2.27
CA GLN A 41 -6.32 -4.69 -1.79
C GLN A 41 -6.66 -3.19 -1.87
N LEU A 42 -5.71 -2.32 -1.55
CA LEU A 42 -5.91 -0.86 -1.61
C LEU A 42 -5.94 -0.31 -3.04
N LYS A 43 -5.46 -1.06 -4.04
CA LYS A 43 -5.45 -0.67 -5.46
C LYS A 43 -4.96 0.77 -5.66
N PRO A 44 -3.71 1.08 -5.26
CA PRO A 44 -3.19 2.44 -5.36
C PRO A 44 -3.21 2.90 -6.81
N THR A 45 -3.33 4.20 -7.02
CA THR A 45 -3.33 4.77 -8.38
C THR A 45 -1.92 4.94 -8.93
N LYS A 46 -0.93 5.15 -8.04
CA LYS A 46 0.45 5.49 -8.39
C LYS A 46 1.43 4.85 -7.42
N VAL A 47 2.65 4.66 -7.90
CA VAL A 47 3.81 4.23 -7.11
C VAL A 47 4.86 5.33 -7.09
N LEU A 48 5.59 5.45 -5.98
CA LEU A 48 6.74 6.34 -5.82
C LEU A 48 7.99 5.48 -5.60
N LEU A 49 8.93 5.54 -6.55
CA LEU A 49 10.18 4.79 -6.52
C LEU A 49 11.26 5.64 -5.87
N MET A 50 11.89 5.09 -4.84
CA MET A 50 12.98 5.71 -4.08
C MET A 50 14.29 4.96 -4.35
N PRO A 51 15.46 5.64 -4.32
CA PRO A 51 15.67 7.02 -3.86
C PRO A 51 15.42 8.10 -4.92
N ASP A 52 15.24 7.73 -6.19
CA ASP A 52 15.23 8.69 -7.32
C ASP A 52 13.97 9.57 -7.37
N GLY A 53 12.95 9.27 -6.57
CA GLY A 53 11.70 10.04 -6.48
C GLY A 53 10.84 9.94 -7.74
N GLN A 54 10.99 8.88 -8.53
CA GLN A 54 10.22 8.68 -9.75
C GLN A 54 8.80 8.23 -9.43
N VAL A 55 7.81 8.76 -10.15
CA VAL A 55 6.40 8.41 -9.97
C VAL A 55 5.87 7.75 -11.22
N ASP A 56 5.23 6.60 -11.06
CA ASP A 56 4.54 5.91 -12.15
C ASP A 56 3.10 5.54 -11.75
N PHE A 57 2.28 5.15 -12.70
CA PHE A 57 1.00 4.51 -12.42
C PHE A 57 1.21 3.11 -11.86
N PHE A 58 0.34 2.71 -10.95
CA PHE A 58 0.38 1.36 -10.41
C PHE A 58 0.02 0.33 -11.50
N SER A 59 0.76 -0.77 -11.48
CA SER A 59 0.58 -2.00 -12.25
C SER A 59 0.76 -3.16 -11.26
N PRO A 60 0.03 -4.28 -11.40
CA PRO A 60 0.26 -5.48 -10.60
C PRO A 60 1.71 -5.98 -10.61
N ASP A 61 2.49 -5.66 -11.66
CA ASP A 61 3.91 -6.03 -11.75
C ASP A 61 4.76 -5.48 -10.59
N TRP A 62 4.33 -4.36 -9.98
CA TRP A 62 5.03 -3.79 -8.83
C TRP A 62 4.87 -4.63 -7.55
N LEU A 63 3.88 -5.53 -7.47
CA LEU A 63 3.66 -6.37 -6.29
C LEU A 63 4.81 -7.36 -6.05
N GLU A 64 5.49 -7.79 -7.11
CA GLU A 64 6.70 -8.61 -6.98
C GLU A 64 7.80 -7.83 -6.24
N LEU A 65 8.00 -6.56 -6.58
CA LEU A 65 8.99 -5.70 -5.93
C LEU A 65 8.62 -5.39 -4.47
N VAL A 66 7.34 -5.23 -4.16
CA VAL A 66 6.87 -5.07 -2.77
C VAL A 66 7.20 -6.30 -1.93
N SER A 67 7.03 -7.50 -2.50
CA SER A 67 7.27 -8.77 -1.78
C SER A 67 8.75 -9.07 -1.54
N LEU A 68 9.65 -8.36 -2.22
CA LEU A 68 11.11 -8.49 -2.09
C LEU A 68 11.73 -7.52 -1.07
N ALA A 69 10.94 -6.55 -0.58
CA ALA A 69 11.38 -5.49 0.33
C ALA A 69 11.46 -5.95 1.79
#